data_AF-D3Z2R9-F1
#
_entry.id   AF-D3Z2R9-F1
#
_cell.length_a   1.000
_cell.length_b   1.000
_cell.length_c   1.000
_cell.angle_alpha   90.00
_cell.angle_beta   90.00
_cell.angle_gamma   90.00
#
_symmetry.space_group_name_H-M   'P 1'
#
loop_
_entity.id
_entity.type
_entity.pdbx_description
1 polymer ?
#
loop_
_entity_poly.entity_id
_entity_poly.type
_entity_poly.pdbx_seq_one_letter_code
_entity_poly.pdbx_strand_id
1 'polypeptide(L)'
;MGLGQAAWKEARASLQNLLSASQARLRDDKELRQRAFTSQASATMHLPATIGDYTDFYSSRQHATNVGIMFRGKENALLPNWLHLPVGYHGRASSIVVSGTPIRRPMGQMRPDNSKPPVYGACRLLDMELEMAFFVGPGNR
;
A
#
# COMPACT_ATOMS: atom_id res chain seq x y z
N MET A 1 -10.69 -9.52 -8.11
CA MET A 1 -9.51 -10.39 -8.34
C MET A 1 -9.83 -11.89 -8.33
N GLY A 2 -10.98 -12.34 -7.82
CA GLY A 2 -11.28 -13.78 -7.62
C GLY A 2 -11.25 -14.71 -8.83
N LEU A 3 -11.39 -14.21 -10.07
CA LEU A 3 -11.32 -15.04 -11.29
C LEU A 3 -9.90 -15.57 -11.61
N GLY A 4 -8.87 -15.10 -10.90
CA GLY A 4 -7.51 -15.62 -11.00
C GLY A 4 -6.75 -15.24 -12.29
N GLN A 5 -5.52 -15.74 -12.38
CA GLN A 5 -4.51 -15.25 -13.33
C GLN A 5 -4.91 -15.40 -14.80
N ALA A 6 -5.60 -16.48 -15.17
CA ALA A 6 -6.02 -16.73 -16.56
C ALA A 6 -6.94 -15.62 -17.07
N ALA A 7 -7.98 -15.26 -16.30
CA ALA A 7 -8.89 -14.18 -16.64
C ALA A 7 -8.19 -12.81 -16.70
N TRP A 8 -7.21 -12.56 -15.81
CA TRP A 8 -6.46 -11.30 -15.85
C TRP A 8 -5.60 -11.18 -17.10
N LYS A 9 -4.96 -12.28 -17.52
CA LYS A 9 -4.16 -12.34 -18.76
C LYS A 9 -5.03 -12.14 -19.99
N GLU A 10 -6.20 -12.78 -20.04
CA GLU A 10 -7.17 -12.61 -21.12
C GLU A 10 -7.67 -11.16 -21.21
N ALA A 11 -8.07 -10.57 -20.08
CA ALA A 11 -8.52 -9.18 -20.02
C ALA A 11 -7.41 -8.22 -20.47
N ARG A 12 -6.18 -8.42 -19.99
CA ARG A 12 -5.01 -7.63 -20.39
C ARG A 12 -4.75 -7.73 -21.90
N ALA A 13 -4.71 -8.93 -22.46
CA ALA A 13 -4.46 -9.14 -23.88
C ALA A 13 -5.56 -8.50 -24.74
N SER A 14 -6.83 -8.66 -24.33
CA SER A 14 -7.98 -8.05 -25.01
C SER A 14 -7.90 -6.52 -25.01
N LEU A 15 -7.60 -5.91 -23.86
CA LEU A 15 -7.41 -4.47 -23.74
C LEU A 15 -6.23 -3.98 -24.57
N GLN A 16 -5.08 -4.67 -24.52
CA GLN A 16 -3.91 -4.30 -25.33
C GLN A 16 -4.19 -4.35 -26.83
N ASN A 17 -4.94 -5.37 -27.29
CA ASN A 17 -5.36 -5.44 -28.69
C ASN A 17 -6.31 -4.28 -29.04
N LEU A 18 -7.35 -4.03 -28.25
CA LEU A 18 -8.31 -2.95 -28.50
C LEU A 18 -7.67 -1.55 -28.46
N LEU A 19 -6.66 -1.35 -27.62
CA LEU A 19 -5.93 -0.10 -27.47
C LEU A 19 -4.76 0.05 -28.46
N SER A 20 -4.46 -0.98 -29.26
CA SER A 20 -3.41 -0.91 -30.27
C SER A 20 -3.76 0.10 -31.36
N ALA A 21 -2.78 0.89 -31.79
CA ALA A 21 -2.94 1.83 -32.90
C ALA A 21 -3.36 1.14 -34.22
N SER A 22 -3.06 -0.16 -34.39
CA SER A 22 -3.43 -0.95 -35.56
C SER A 22 -4.85 -1.55 -35.50
N GLN A 23 -5.55 -1.45 -34.37
CA GLN A 23 -6.86 -2.05 -34.18
C GLN A 23 -7.99 -1.03 -34.36
N ALA A 24 -8.76 -1.18 -35.45
CA ALA A 24 -9.85 -0.25 -35.79
C ALA A 24 -11.06 -0.34 -34.85
N ARG A 25 -11.32 -1.52 -34.26
CA ARG A 25 -12.57 -1.81 -33.53
C ARG A 25 -12.96 -0.76 -32.48
N LEU A 26 -12.01 -0.28 -31.68
CA LEU A 26 -12.26 0.79 -30.70
C LEU A 26 -11.77 2.15 -31.20
N ARG A 27 -10.70 2.18 -32.00
CA ARG A 27 -10.08 3.42 -32.49
C ARG A 27 -11.04 4.26 -33.35
N ASP A 28 -11.76 3.60 -34.26
CA ASP A 28 -12.54 4.23 -35.32
C ASP A 28 -14.04 4.32 -35.01
N ASP A 29 -14.53 3.52 -34.06
CA ASP A 29 -15.90 3.61 -33.54
C ASP A 29 -16.01 4.77 -32.54
N LYS A 30 -16.40 5.95 -33.05
CA LYS A 30 -16.51 7.18 -32.25
C LYS A 30 -17.50 7.07 -31.11
N GLU A 31 -18.64 6.43 -31.33
CA GLU A 31 -19.70 6.31 -30.32
C GLU A 31 -19.27 5.36 -29.19
N LEU A 32 -18.68 4.21 -29.53
CA LEU A 32 -18.14 3.29 -28.54
C LEU A 32 -16.99 3.95 -27.76
N ARG A 33 -16.06 4.61 -28.46
CA ARG A 33 -14.91 5.28 -27.86
C ARG A 33 -15.35 6.36 -26.87
N GLN A 34 -16.33 7.18 -27.23
CA GLN A 34 -16.86 8.24 -26.37
C GLN A 34 -17.52 7.66 -25.10
N ARG A 35 -18.19 6.52 -25.18
CA ARG A 35 -18.79 5.86 -24.02
C ARG A 35 -17.79 5.08 -23.16
N ALA A 36 -16.74 4.52 -23.77
CA ALA A 36 -15.78 3.66 -23.10
C ALA A 36 -14.66 4.42 -22.37
N PHE A 37 -14.29 5.62 -22.85
CA PHE A 37 -13.24 6.43 -22.22
C PHE A 37 -13.83 7.56 -21.38
N THR A 38 -13.23 7.75 -20.20
CA THR A 38 -13.46 8.91 -19.34
C THR A 38 -12.11 9.58 -19.11
N SER A 39 -12.06 10.91 -19.21
CA SER A 39 -10.84 11.64 -18.86
C SER A 39 -10.53 11.44 -17.38
N GLN A 40 -9.28 11.12 -17.04
CA GLN A 40 -8.89 10.94 -15.63
C GLN A 40 -9.15 12.19 -14.81
N ALA A 41 -8.99 13.38 -15.39
CA ALA A 41 -9.26 14.66 -14.71
C ALA A 41 -10.75 14.86 -14.36
N SER A 42 -11.66 14.15 -15.05
CA SER A 42 -13.10 14.14 -14.76
C SER A 42 -13.53 12.96 -13.90
N ALA A 43 -12.62 12.03 -13.60
CA ALA A 43 -12.93 10.83 -12.84
C ALA A 43 -12.58 11.02 -11.36
N THR A 44 -13.36 10.39 -10.47
CA THR A 44 -13.00 10.24 -9.06
C THR A 44 -12.43 8.85 -8.85
N MET A 45 -11.19 8.78 -8.35
CA MET A 45 -10.56 7.51 -8.00
C MET A 45 -10.99 7.07 -6.59
N HIS A 46 -11.27 5.78 -6.44
CA HIS A 46 -11.65 5.16 -5.17
C HIS A 46 -10.61 4.12 -4.75
N LEU A 47 -10.77 3.52 -3.57
CA LEU A 47 -9.98 2.35 -3.20
C LEU A 47 -10.20 1.24 -4.26
N PRO A 48 -9.14 0.62 -4.80
CA PRO A 48 -9.24 -0.30 -5.93
C PRO A 48 -9.75 -1.70 -5.54
N ALA A 49 -9.89 -1.98 -4.24
CA ALA A 49 -10.42 -3.24 -3.72
C ALA A 49 -11.04 -3.04 -2.34
N THR A 50 -11.99 -3.92 -2.00
CA THR A 50 -12.38 -4.14 -0.61
C THR A 50 -11.27 -4.93 0.09
N ILE A 51 -10.62 -4.31 1.07
CA ILE A 51 -9.47 -4.90 1.76
C ILE A 51 -9.97 -5.63 3.01
N GLY A 52 -9.87 -6.96 3.00
CA GLY A 52 -10.29 -7.81 4.13
C GLY A 52 -9.23 -7.88 5.24
N ASP A 53 -7.95 -7.95 4.86
CA ASP A 53 -6.82 -7.97 5.78
C ASP A 53 -5.63 -7.19 5.19
N TYR A 54 -4.75 -6.72 6.05
CA TYR A 54 -3.55 -5.96 5.71
C TYR A 54 -2.39 -6.43 6.58
N THR A 55 -1.30 -6.82 5.94
CA THR A 55 -0.04 -7.19 6.59
C THR A 55 1.03 -6.22 6.15
N ASP A 56 1.79 -5.71 7.12
CA ASP A 56 2.94 -4.87 6.87
C ASP A 56 4.24 -5.62 7.20
N PHE A 57 5.26 -5.43 6.37
CA PHE A 57 6.54 -6.13 6.44
C PHE A 57 7.70 -5.18 6.66
N TYR A 58 8.64 -5.61 7.48
CA TYR A 58 9.82 -4.85 7.87
C TYR A 58 11.05 -5.23 7.03
N SER A 59 10.93 -5.17 5.69
CA SER A 59 11.86 -5.85 4.76
C SER A 59 12.99 -5.00 4.18
N SER A 60 13.15 -3.75 4.61
CA SER A 60 14.28 -2.90 4.18
C SER A 60 15.45 -3.03 5.16
N ARG A 61 16.57 -3.59 4.72
CA ARG A 61 17.76 -3.75 5.56
C ARG A 61 18.31 -2.42 6.06
N GLN A 62 18.31 -1.41 5.18
CA GLN A 62 18.80 -0.07 5.50
C GLN A 62 17.93 0.58 6.57
N HIS A 63 16.61 0.51 6.40
CA HIS A 63 15.66 1.00 7.40
C HIS A 63 15.85 0.26 8.73
N ALA A 64 15.87 -1.08 8.72
CA ALA A 64 16.08 -1.91 9.91
C ALA A 64 17.38 -1.60 10.64
N THR A 65 18.46 -1.36 9.90
CA THR A 65 19.78 -1.00 10.44
C THR A 65 19.75 0.39 11.05
N ASN A 66 19.18 1.39 10.36
CA ASN A 66 19.12 2.77 10.84
C ASN A 66 18.33 2.88 12.14
N VAL A 67 17.14 2.28 12.19
CA VAL A 67 16.33 2.21 13.42
C VAL A 67 17.11 1.46 14.49
N GLY A 68 17.69 0.30 14.16
CA GLY A 68 18.48 -0.50 15.09
C GLY A 68 19.63 0.25 15.75
N ILE A 69 20.36 1.06 14.99
CA ILE A 69 21.46 1.92 15.48
C ILE A 69 20.97 2.84 16.59
N MET A 70 19.79 3.46 16.41
CA MET A 70 19.24 4.41 17.39
C MET A 70 18.96 3.75 18.76
N PHE A 71 18.69 2.45 18.79
CA PHE A 71 18.36 1.73 20.03
C PHE A 71 19.51 0.90 20.61
N ARG A 72 20.37 0.33 19.75
CA ARG A 72 21.33 -0.72 20.13
C ARG A 72 22.77 -0.46 19.68
N GLY A 73 23.02 0.65 18.99
CA GLY A 73 24.32 0.94 18.38
C GLY A 73 24.54 0.20 17.06
N LYS A 74 25.68 0.49 16.42
CA LYS A 74 25.98 0.05 15.05
C LYS A 74 26.29 -1.44 14.95
N GLU A 75 26.93 -1.98 15.97
CA GLU A 75 27.38 -3.37 16.03
C GLU A 75 26.21 -4.35 16.20
N ASN A 76 25.14 -3.90 16.87
CA ASN A 76 23.96 -4.73 17.22
C ASN A 76 22.67 -4.21 16.57
N ALA A 77 22.81 -3.55 15.41
CA ALA A 77 21.70 -2.87 14.74
C ALA A 77 20.60 -3.84 14.30
N LEU A 78 20.94 -5.01 13.74
CA LEU A 78 19.95 -6.01 13.33
C LEU A 78 19.79 -7.08 14.40
N LEU A 79 18.54 -7.43 14.72
CA LEU A 79 18.26 -8.61 15.54
C LEU A 79 18.53 -9.88 14.72
N PRO A 80 18.98 -10.98 15.34
CA PRO A 80 19.37 -12.20 14.61
C PRO A 80 18.28 -12.75 13.69
N ASN A 81 17.03 -12.75 14.15
CA ASN A 81 15.88 -13.28 13.39
C ASN A 81 15.63 -12.53 12.08
N TRP A 82 15.99 -11.25 11.98
CA TRP A 82 15.68 -10.41 10.81
C TRP A 82 16.30 -10.94 9.52
N LEU A 83 17.48 -11.59 9.61
CA LEU A 83 18.15 -12.19 8.45
C LEU A 83 17.61 -13.60 8.09
N HIS A 84 16.72 -14.15 8.91
CA HIS A 84 16.23 -15.52 8.78
C HIS A 84 14.74 -15.61 8.44
N LEU A 85 13.98 -14.55 8.67
CA LEU A 85 12.57 -14.47 8.29
C LEU A 85 12.16 -13.02 7.98
N PRO A 86 11.22 -12.82 7.02
CA PRO A 86 10.67 -11.49 6.75
C PRO A 86 9.71 -11.12 7.89
N VAL A 87 10.22 -10.35 8.86
CA VAL A 87 9.43 -9.90 10.01
C VAL A 87 8.26 -9.07 9.50
N GLY A 88 7.06 -9.34 10.00
CA GLY A 88 5.85 -8.63 9.64
C GLY A 88 4.79 -8.74 10.73
N TYR A 89 3.74 -7.95 10.61
CA TYR A 89 2.67 -7.86 11.59
C TYR A 89 1.33 -7.52 10.92
N HIS A 90 0.23 -7.81 11.60
CA HIS A 90 -1.11 -7.42 11.13
C HIS A 90 -1.29 -5.90 11.29
N GLY A 91 -1.51 -5.24 10.16
CA GLY A 91 -1.95 -3.86 10.13
C GLY A 91 -3.47 -3.74 10.30
N ARG A 92 -4.00 -2.53 10.13
CA ARG A 92 -5.43 -2.26 10.27
C ARG A 92 -6.07 -1.93 8.92
N ALA A 93 -6.71 -2.92 8.30
CA ALA A 93 -7.35 -2.75 7.00
C ALA A 93 -8.42 -1.63 6.97
N SER A 94 -9.17 -1.45 8.08
CA SER A 94 -10.25 -0.46 8.16
C SER A 94 -9.81 1.01 8.00
N SER A 95 -8.52 1.28 8.17
CA SER A 95 -7.96 2.64 8.09
C SER A 95 -7.11 2.88 6.84
N ILE A 96 -7.12 1.96 5.88
CA ILE A 96 -6.53 2.19 4.56
C ILE A 96 -7.45 3.13 3.79
N VAL A 97 -6.89 4.21 3.28
CA VAL A 97 -7.64 5.26 2.58
C VAL A 97 -6.98 5.56 1.22
N VAL A 98 -7.79 6.04 0.28
CA VAL A 98 -7.30 6.44 -1.05
C VAL A 98 -6.46 7.71 -0.94
N SER A 99 -5.50 7.87 -1.85
CA SER A 99 -4.68 9.08 -1.96
C SER A 99 -5.54 10.35 -1.98
N GLY A 100 -5.06 11.41 -1.32
CA GLY A 100 -5.77 12.67 -1.15
C GLY A 100 -6.69 12.73 0.08
N THR A 101 -6.93 11.61 0.77
CA THR A 101 -7.69 11.61 2.03
C THR A 101 -6.89 12.32 3.13
N PRO A 102 -7.43 13.38 3.77
CA PRO A 102 -6.73 14.07 4.85
C PRO A 102 -6.54 13.17 6.07
N ILE A 103 -5.33 13.14 6.63
CA ILE A 103 -5.01 12.38 7.84
C ILE A 103 -5.03 13.30 9.05
N ARG A 104 -5.88 12.99 10.03
CA ARG A 104 -5.94 13.73 11.30
C ARG A 104 -4.77 13.32 12.19
N ARG A 105 -4.04 14.28 12.74
CA ARG A 105 -3.00 14.03 13.75
C ARG A 105 -3.60 13.26 14.94
N PRO A 106 -3.05 12.09 15.31
CA PRO A 106 -3.61 11.29 16.39
C PRO A 106 -3.34 11.93 17.76
N MET A 107 -4.27 11.69 18.68
CA MET A 107 -4.13 11.97 20.11
C MET A 107 -3.89 10.65 20.83
N GLY A 108 -2.96 10.63 21.79
CA GLY A 108 -2.61 9.38 22.47
C GLY A 108 -1.77 9.61 23.72
N GLN A 109 -1.41 8.51 24.37
CA GLN A 109 -0.48 8.51 25.51
C GLN A 109 0.96 8.66 25.00
N MET A 110 1.74 9.50 25.67
CA MET A 110 3.16 9.72 25.40
C MET A 110 3.92 9.76 26.72
N ARG A 111 5.19 9.34 26.73
CA ARG A 111 6.06 9.41 27.90
C ARG A 111 7.33 10.19 27.56
N PRO A 112 7.27 11.54 27.53
CA PRO A 112 8.42 12.37 27.17
C PRO A 112 9.50 12.38 28.27
N ASP A 113 9.12 12.09 29.50
CA ASP A 113 10.00 11.97 30.66
C ASP A 113 9.92 10.54 31.19
N ASN A 114 11.01 9.78 31.08
CA ASN A 114 11.06 8.40 31.52
C ASN A 114 10.89 8.23 33.04
N SER A 115 11.05 9.29 33.84
CA SER A 115 10.84 9.24 35.29
C SER A 115 9.39 9.48 35.72
N LYS A 116 8.51 9.90 34.80
CA LYS A 116 7.12 10.28 35.10
C LYS A 116 6.09 9.35 34.44
N PRO A 117 4.82 9.36 34.94
CA PRO A 117 3.72 8.70 34.25
C PRO A 117 3.47 9.25 32.83
N PRO A 118 2.86 8.47 31.93
CA PRO A 118 2.45 8.95 30.61
C PRO A 118 1.46 10.11 30.67
N VAL A 119 1.50 10.97 29.66
CA VAL A 119 0.57 12.09 29.46
C VAL A 119 -0.26 11.87 28.19
N TYR A 120 -1.51 12.30 28.20
CA TYR A 120 -2.37 12.29 27.01
C TYR A 120 -2.25 13.60 26.23
N GLY A 121 -2.13 13.54 24.91
CA GLY A 121 -2.06 14.74 24.07
C GLY A 121 -1.84 14.44 22.58
N ALA A 122 -1.64 15.51 21.80
CA ALA A 122 -1.34 15.38 20.37
C ALA A 122 0.02 14.74 20.13
N CYS A 123 0.10 13.81 19.18
CA CYS A 123 1.35 13.18 18.78
C CYS A 123 2.40 14.26 18.39
N ARG A 124 3.58 14.20 19.00
CA ARG A 124 4.69 15.14 18.80
C ARG A 124 5.64 14.74 17.67
N LEU A 125 5.72 13.44 17.37
CA LEU A 125 6.62 12.85 16.37
C LEU A 125 5.77 12.05 15.37
N LEU A 126 5.02 12.77 14.54
CA LEU A 126 4.29 12.15 13.42
C LEU A 126 5.26 11.98 12.26
N ASP A 127 5.34 10.78 11.72
CA ASP A 127 6.27 10.42 10.65
C ASP A 127 5.53 9.68 9.53
N MET A 128 6.25 9.39 8.45
CA MET A 128 5.81 8.56 7.34
C MET A 128 6.75 7.38 7.11
N GLU A 129 6.21 6.28 6.60
CA GLU A 129 6.98 5.17 6.04
C GLU A 129 6.65 5.05 4.55
N LEU A 130 7.69 5.05 3.71
CA LEU A 130 7.53 4.94 2.25
C LEU A 130 7.65 3.47 1.88
N GLU A 131 6.57 2.95 1.33
CA GLU A 131 6.41 1.53 1.11
C GLU A 131 5.82 1.22 -0.27
N MET A 132 5.85 -0.08 -0.59
CA MET A 132 5.15 -0.67 -1.72
C MET A 132 4.26 -1.77 -1.21
N ALA A 133 3.02 -1.79 -1.67
CA ALA A 133 2.07 -2.86 -1.37
C ALA A 133 1.79 -3.70 -2.63
N PHE A 134 1.43 -4.96 -2.42
CA PHE A 134 0.87 -5.81 -3.46
C PHE A 134 -0.49 -6.34 -3.01
N PHE A 135 -1.42 -6.42 -3.96
CA PHE A 135 -2.69 -7.10 -3.72
C PHE A 135 -2.51 -8.60 -3.96
N VAL A 136 -3.02 -9.40 -3.04
CA VAL A 136 -3.09 -10.85 -3.21
C VAL A 136 -4.31 -11.19 -4.06
N GLY A 137 -4.12 -12.05 -5.06
CA GLY A 137 -5.17 -12.57 -5.91
C GLY A 137 -5.99 -13.69 -5.23
N PRO A 138 -6.20 -14.84 -5.89
CA PRO A 138 -6.69 -16.02 -5.19
C PRO A 138 -5.74 -16.40 -4.06
N GLY A 139 -6.29 -16.69 -2.88
CA GLY A 139 -5.52 -17.21 -1.75
C GLY A 139 -5.03 -18.64 -1.99
N ASN A 140 -4.37 -19.20 -0.98
CA ASN A 140 -3.95 -20.59 -0.98
C ASN A 140 -5.17 -21.53 -1.13
N ARG A 141 -4.95 -22.67 -1.79
CA ARG A 141 -5.93 -23.77 -1.85
C ARG A 141 -5.76 -24.68 -0.65
#